data_AF-A0A091C5D2-F1
#
_entry.id   AF-A0A091C5D2-F1
#
_cell.length_a   1.000
_cell.length_b   1.000
_cell.length_c   1.000
_cell.angle_alpha   90.00
_cell.angle_beta   90.00
_cell.angle_gamma   90.00
#
_symmetry.space_group_name_H-M   'P 1'
#
loop_
_entity.id
_entity.type
_entity.pdbx_description
1 polymer ?
#
loop_
_entity_poly.entity_id
_entity_poly.type
_entity_poly.pdbx_seq_one_letter_code
_entity_poly.pdbx_strand_id
1 'polypeptide(L)'
;MGLALAIRTFIKIVGAAGILLIYAPDFLNKIFHLKFANFIVYFYWFFLWLAIFLGTCLHFMSLIPLWDKLLHLISPMILTAIGYGIISEFRKEKI
;
A
#
# COMPACT_ATOMS: atom_id res chain seq x y z
N MET A 1 17.56 -19.21 20.31
CA MET A 1 16.11 -19.43 20.45
C MET A 1 15.26 -18.15 20.30
N GLY A 2 15.73 -16.95 20.68
CA GLY A 2 14.93 -15.71 20.61
C GLY A 2 14.70 -15.09 19.22
N LEU A 3 15.69 -15.13 18.31
CA LEU A 3 15.62 -14.42 17.03
C LEU A 3 14.56 -14.99 16.07
N ALA A 4 14.48 -16.31 15.94
CA ALA A 4 13.51 -16.96 15.06
C ALA A 4 12.06 -16.75 15.51
N LEU A 5 11.82 -16.65 16.83
CA LEU A 5 10.50 -16.35 17.37
C LEU A 5 10.11 -14.89 17.08
N ALA A 6 11.05 -13.95 17.24
CA ALA A 6 10.83 -12.54 16.93
C ALA A 6 10.44 -12.32 15.46
N ILE A 7 11.13 -12.98 14.52
CA ILE A 7 10.83 -12.90 13.08
C ILE A 7 9.43 -13.46 12.78
N ARG A 8 9.06 -14.60 13.36
CA ARG A 8 7.73 -15.20 13.16
C ARG A 8 6.61 -14.31 13.71
N THR A 9 6.82 -13.69 14.86
CA THR A 9 5.84 -12.76 15.45
C THR A 9 5.72 -11.48 14.61
N PHE A 10 6.84 -10.96 14.11
CA PHE A 10 6.85 -9.79 13.24
C PHE A 10 6.03 -10.03 11.95
N ILE A 11 6.26 -11.14 11.26
CA ILE A 11 5.51 -11.49 10.04
C ILE A 11 4.01 -11.58 10.30
N LYS A 12 3.59 -12.15 11.44
CA LYS A 12 2.17 -12.23 11.81
C LYS A 12 1.54 -10.85 12.00
N ILE A 13 2.24 -9.95 12.69
CA ILE A 13 1.76 -8.58 12.92
C ILE A 13 1.64 -7.84 11.58
N VAL A 14 2.66 -7.90 10.74
CA VAL A 14 2.68 -7.23 9.43
C VAL A 14 1.61 -7.80 8.49
N GLY A 15 1.42 -9.13 8.47
CA GLY A 15 0.36 -9.76 7.69
C GLY A 15 -1.03 -9.34 8.15
N ALA A 16 -1.29 -9.31 9.46
CA ALA A 16 -2.56 -8.85 10.01
C ALA A 16 -2.81 -7.36 9.72
N ALA A 17 -1.79 -6.51 9.84
CA ALA A 17 -1.87 -5.11 9.45
C ALA A 17 -2.17 -4.98 7.94
N GLY A 18 -1.54 -5.78 7.09
CA GLY A 18 -1.79 -5.79 5.66
C GLY A 18 -3.25 -6.07 5.29
N ILE A 19 -3.92 -6.98 6.01
CA ILE A 19 -5.35 -7.24 5.83
C ILE A 19 -6.18 -6.01 6.19
N LEU A 20 -5.86 -5.33 7.30
CA LEU A 20 -6.54 -4.10 7.68
C LEU A 20 -6.32 -2.98 6.65
N LEU A 21 -5.12 -2.90 6.08
CA LEU A 21 -4.76 -1.92 5.05
C LEU A 21 -5.54 -2.08 3.74
N ILE A 22 -6.08 -3.27 3.43
CA ILE A 22 -6.95 -3.46 2.24
C ILE A 22 -8.12 -2.47 2.24
N TYR A 23 -8.64 -2.14 3.43
CA TYR A 23 -9.77 -1.22 3.62
C TYR A 23 -9.35 0.26 3.68
N ALA A 24 -8.06 0.58 3.58
CA ALA A 24 -7.58 1.96 3.56
C ALA A 24 -8.24 2.84 2.49
N PRO A 25 -8.37 2.43 1.20
CA PRO A 25 -9.04 3.26 0.19
C PRO A 25 -10.49 3.58 0.55
N ASP A 26 -11.25 2.61 1.07
CA ASP A 26 -12.63 2.84 1.51
C ASP A 26 -12.71 3.78 2.71
N PHE A 27 -11.77 3.63 3.65
CA PHE A 27 -11.68 4.51 4.81
C PHE A 27 -11.33 5.95 4.42
N LEU A 28 -10.38 6.13 3.49
CA LEU A 28 -9.99 7.43 2.96
C LEU A 28 -11.12 8.08 2.16
N ASN A 29 -11.83 7.32 1.34
CA ASN A 29 -13.03 7.80 0.64
C ASN A 29 -14.09 8.31 1.63
N LYS A 30 -14.27 7.63 2.77
CA LYS A 30 -15.28 8.01 3.77
C LYS A 30 -14.89 9.24 4.59
N ILE A 31 -13.62 9.41 4.91
CA ILE A 31 -13.14 10.55 5.72
C ILE A 31 -12.99 11.81 4.88
N PHE A 32 -12.39 11.70 3.69
CA PHE A 32 -12.02 12.85 2.88
C PHE A 32 -13.01 13.13 1.75
N HIS A 33 -14.05 12.29 1.59
CA HIS A 33 -15.01 12.35 0.48
C HIS A 33 -14.36 12.35 -0.92
N LEU A 34 -13.09 11.94 -1.01
CA LEU A 34 -12.36 11.80 -2.26
C LEU A 34 -12.98 10.65 -3.04
N LYS A 35 -13.33 10.84 -4.31
CA LYS A 35 -13.71 9.75 -5.21
C LYS A 35 -12.47 9.29 -5.96
N PHE A 36 -11.70 8.39 -5.39
CA PHE A 36 -10.57 7.80 -6.12
C PHE A 36 -11.07 7.04 -7.35
N ALA A 37 -10.36 7.19 -8.47
CA ALA A 37 -10.62 6.38 -9.65
C ALA A 37 -10.34 4.90 -9.35
N ASN A 38 -11.19 3.99 -9.84
CA ASN A 38 -11.07 2.54 -9.60
C ASN A 38 -9.67 2.00 -9.90
N PHE A 39 -9.02 2.54 -10.94
CA PHE A 39 -7.64 2.18 -11.30
C PHE A 39 -6.64 2.41 -10.15
N ILE A 40 -6.76 3.52 -9.41
CA ILE A 40 -5.86 3.85 -8.28
C ILE A 40 -6.05 2.85 -7.15
N VAL A 41 -7.29 2.46 -6.87
CA VAL A 41 -7.62 1.48 -5.83
C VAL A 41 -7.05 0.10 -6.17
N TYR A 42 -7.21 -0.36 -7.41
CA TYR A 42 -6.62 -1.62 -7.85
C TYR A 42 -5.09 -1.58 -7.82
N PHE A 43 -4.49 -0.46 -8.22
CA PHE A 43 -3.04 -0.30 -8.18
C PHE A 43 -2.51 -0.28 -6.73
N TYR A 44 -3.26 0.31 -5.79
CA TYR A 44 -2.97 0.25 -4.37
C TYR A 44 -3.02 -1.18 -3.81
N TRP A 45 -4.06 -1.94 -4.11
CA TRP A 45 -4.15 -3.35 -3.67
C TRP A 45 -3.04 -4.21 -4.27
N PHE A 46 -2.70 -3.97 -5.54
CA PHE A 46 -1.58 -4.63 -6.19
C PHE A 46 -0.25 -4.32 -5.48
N PHE A 47 -0.01 -3.06 -5.12
CA PHE A 47 1.17 -2.67 -4.36
C PHE A 47 1.21 -3.29 -2.95
N LEU A 48 0.08 -3.34 -2.24
CA LEU A 48 -0.02 -4.05 -0.96
C LEU A 48 0.37 -5.53 -1.08
N TRP A 49 -0.10 -6.19 -2.13
CA TRP A 49 0.24 -7.58 -2.42
C TRP A 49 1.75 -7.74 -2.68
N LEU A 50 2.37 -6.86 -3.47
CA LEU A 50 3.82 -6.88 -3.70
C LEU A 50 4.63 -6.65 -2.41
N ALA A 51 4.23 -5.67 -1.60
CA ALA A 51 4.98 -5.27 -0.42
C ALA A 51 4.84 -6.26 0.75
N ILE A 52 3.60 -6.65 1.07
CA ILE A 52 3.31 -7.43 2.27
C ILE A 52 3.34 -8.92 1.98
N PHE A 53 2.60 -9.38 0.97
CA PHE A 53 2.51 -10.81 0.66
C PHE A 53 3.82 -11.32 0.06
N LEU A 54 4.31 -10.72 -1.02
CA LEU A 54 5.55 -11.16 -1.66
C LEU A 54 6.75 -10.73 -0.83
N GLY A 55 6.84 -9.45 -0.46
CA GLY A 55 7.98 -8.90 0.25
C GLY A 55 8.19 -9.52 1.64
N THR A 56 7.17 -9.45 2.51
CA THR A 56 7.32 -9.84 3.92
C THR A 56 6.95 -11.31 4.19
N CYS A 57 5.83 -11.81 3.68
CA CYS A 57 5.42 -13.20 3.96
C CYS A 57 6.26 -14.24 3.20
N LEU A 58 6.56 -13.98 1.91
CA LEU A 58 7.39 -14.86 1.09
C LEU A 58 8.89 -14.48 1.11
N HIS A 59 9.27 -13.48 1.90
CA HIS A 59 10.66 -13.03 2.05
C HIS A 59 11.31 -12.56 0.73
N PHE A 60 10.54 -12.05 -0.24
CA PHE A 60 11.13 -11.54 -1.49
C PHE A 60 12.08 -10.37 -1.26
N MET A 61 11.90 -9.64 -0.16
CA MET A 61 12.81 -8.57 0.25
C MET A 61 14.26 -9.05 0.44
N SER A 62 14.45 -10.31 0.84
CA SER A 62 15.78 -10.92 0.98
C SER A 62 16.17 -11.83 -0.17
N LEU A 63 15.19 -12.43 -0.87
CA LEU A 63 15.45 -13.36 -1.98
C LEU A 63 15.78 -12.65 -3.29
N ILE A 64 15.11 -11.53 -3.60
CA ILE A 64 15.27 -10.85 -4.88
C ILE A 64 16.07 -9.57 -4.65
N PRO A 65 17.35 -9.50 -5.11
CA PRO A 65 18.09 -8.25 -5.08
C PRO A 65 17.33 -7.24 -5.95
N LEU A 66 17.16 -6.00 -5.44
CA LEU A 66 16.38 -4.90 -6.02
C LEU A 66 14.87 -4.90 -5.73
N TRP A 67 14.29 -5.88 -5.01
CA TRP A 67 12.85 -5.85 -4.66
C TRP A 67 12.45 -4.54 -3.97
N ASP A 68 13.28 -4.09 -3.02
CA ASP A 68 13.11 -2.81 -2.33
C ASP A 68 13.09 -1.61 -3.28
N LYS A 69 13.97 -1.58 -4.29
CA LYS A 69 14.03 -0.49 -5.27
C LYS A 69 12.79 -0.48 -6.18
N LEU A 70 12.27 -1.65 -6.53
CA LEU A 70 11.03 -1.77 -7.28
C LEU A 70 9.85 -1.21 -6.47
N LEU A 71 9.75 -1.56 -5.18
CA LEU A 71 8.72 -1.01 -4.30
C LEU A 71 8.86 0.51 -4.13
N HIS A 72 10.09 1.02 -4.00
CA HIS A 72 10.37 2.47 -3.91
C HIS A 72 10.11 3.22 -5.22
N LEU A 73 10.15 2.55 -6.37
CA LEU A 73 9.77 3.15 -7.64
C LEU A 73 8.24 3.23 -7.80
N ILE A 74 7.53 2.20 -7.35
CA ILE A 74 6.06 2.11 -7.48
C ILE A 74 5.34 2.99 -6.45
N SER A 75 5.88 3.09 -5.22
CA SER A 75 5.24 3.86 -4.15
C SER A 75 4.99 5.35 -4.48
N PRO A 76 5.90 6.12 -5.11
CA PRO A 76 5.62 7.51 -5.49
C PRO A 76 4.54 7.60 -6.58
N MET A 77 4.36 6.58 -7.44
CA MET A 77 3.30 6.59 -8.45
C MET A 77 1.91 6.62 -7.80
N ILE A 78 1.71 5.85 -6.71
CA ILE A 78 0.46 5.87 -5.92
C ILE A 78 0.30 7.21 -5.22
N LEU A 79 1.38 7.74 -4.64
CA LEU A 79 1.36 9.06 -3.99
C LEU A 79 0.96 10.17 -4.97
N THR A 80 1.51 10.16 -6.18
CA THR A 80 1.15 11.09 -7.24
C THR A 80 -0.31 10.93 -7.64
N ALA A 81 -0.81 9.70 -7.80
CA ALA A 81 -2.21 9.45 -8.14
C ALA A 81 -3.18 9.98 -7.06
N ILE A 82 -2.84 9.80 -5.78
CA ILE A 82 -3.58 10.38 -4.65
C ILE A 82 -3.53 11.91 -4.70
N GLY A 83 -2.36 12.50 -4.93
CA GLY A 83 -2.19 13.95 -5.05
C GLY A 83 -3.06 14.55 -6.17
N TYR A 84 -3.10 13.92 -7.34
CA TYR A 84 -4.00 14.33 -8.43
C TYR A 84 -5.47 14.16 -8.06
N GLY A 85 -5.83 13.09 -7.35
CA GLY A 85 -7.20 12.89 -6.84
C GLY A 85 -7.65 14.04 -5.95
N ILE A 86 -6.80 14.47 -5.01
CA ILE A 86 -7.06 15.60 -4.12
C ILE A 86 -7.23 16.90 -4.92
N ILE A 87 -6.30 17.22 -5.82
CA ILE A 87 -6.35 18.43 -6.64
C ILE A 87 -7.62 18.47 -7.51
N SER A 88 -8.07 17.32 -8.02
CA SER A 88 -9.29 17.21 -8.81
C SER A 88 -10.54 17.63 -8.02
N GLU A 89 -10.67 17.19 -6.77
CA GLU A 89 -11.80 17.57 -5.92
C GLU A 89 -11.78 19.07 -5.57
N PHE A 90 -10.62 19.62 -5.19
CA PHE A 90 -10.50 21.08 -4.97
C PHE A 90 -10.82 21.93 -6.21
N ARG A 91 -10.61 21.40 -7.42
CA ARG A 91 -10.95 22.12 -8.66
C ARG A 91 -12.45 22.12 -8.93
N LYS A 92 -13.18 21.05 -8.57
CA LYS A 92 -14.63 20.94 -8.78
C LYS A 92 -15.42 21.93 -7.92
N GLU A 93 -14.89 22.35 -6.77
CA GLU A 93 -15.52 23.37 -5.91
C GLU A 93 -15.49 24.79 -6.49
N LYS A 94 -14.70 25.04 -7.55
CA LYS A 94 -14.49 26.38 -8.12
C LYS A 94 -15.22 26.65 -9.45
N ILE A 95 -16.09 25.76 -9.90
CA ILE A 95 -16.91 25.94 -11.11
C ILE A 95 -18.39 25.97 -10.73
#